data_AF-A0A2E2TNI3-F1
#
_entry.id   AF-A0A2E2TNI3-F1
#
_cell.length_a   1.000
_cell.length_b   1.000
_cell.length_c   1.000
_cell.angle_alpha   90.00
_cell.angle_beta   90.00
_cell.angle_gamma   90.00
#
_symmetry.space_group_name_H-M   'P 1'
#
loop_
_entity.id
_entity.type
_entity.pdbx_description
1 polymer ?
#
loop_
_entity_poly.entity_id
_entity_poly.type
_entity_poly.pdbx_seq_one_letter_code
_entity_poly.pdbx_strand_id
1 'polypeptide(L)' 'MEQNYNPSSPDDLRKDGWTVAVHNDYRLNGKSYTFWLLTKGERCIKGEGKTDKEALDEIREKLKKSP' A
#
# COMPACT_ATOMS: atom_id res chain seq x y z
N MET A 1 -3.59 4.50 -24.39
CA MET A 1 -3.83 5.38 -23.22
C MET A 1 -2.77 5.04 -22.19
N GLU A 2 -1.76 5.89 -22.03
CA GLU A 2 -0.83 5.77 -20.90
C GLU A 2 -1.65 5.90 -19.62
N GLN A 3 -1.68 4.84 -18.81
CA GLN A 3 -2.26 4.97 -17.49
C GLN A 3 -1.33 5.84 -16.65
N ASN A 4 -1.81 7.02 -16.27
CA ASN A 4 -1.11 7.90 -15.34
C ASN A 4 -0.82 7.12 -14.06
N TYR A 5 0.45 6.82 -13.82
CA TYR A 5 0.91 6.21 -12.59
C TYR A 5 0.64 7.18 -11.42
N ASN A 6 -0.23 6.78 -10.50
CA ASN A 6 -0.47 7.50 -9.25
C ASN A 6 0.19 6.74 -8.10
N PRO A 7 1.31 7.22 -7.53
CA PRO A 7 2.00 6.51 -6.46
C PRO A 7 1.21 6.44 -5.15
N SER A 8 0.19 7.30 -4.98
CA SER A 8 -0.72 7.29 -3.84
C SER A 8 -1.94 6.38 -4.05
N SER A 9 -1.99 5.62 -5.14
CA SER A 9 -3.03 4.62 -5.42
C SER A 9 -2.44 3.20 -5.41
N PRO A 10 -3.19 2.18 -4.98
CA PRO A 10 -2.78 0.78 -5.07
C PRO A 10 -3.10 0.13 -6.43
N ASP A 11 -3.41 0.91 -7.47
CA ASP A 11 -3.91 0.35 -8.75
C ASP A 11 -2.89 -0.51 -9.49
N ASP A 12 -1.60 -0.23 -9.36
CA ASP A 12 -0.53 -1.11 -9.83
C ASP A 12 -0.56 -2.46 -9.10
N LEU A 13 -0.66 -2.43 -7.77
CA LEU A 13 -0.78 -3.64 -6.93
C LEU A 13 -2.05 -4.44 -7.28
N ARG A 14 -3.16 -3.75 -7.56
CA ARG A 14 -4.42 -4.39 -8.00
C ARG A 14 -4.28 -5.10 -9.34
N LYS A 15 -3.59 -4.50 -10.31
CA LYS A 15 -3.30 -5.16 -11.60
C LYS A 15 -2.43 -6.40 -11.41
N ASP A 16 -1.54 -6.39 -10.43
CA ASP A 16 -0.73 -7.54 -10.06
C ASP A 16 -1.49 -8.59 -9.23
N GLY A 17 -2.80 -8.42 -9.03
CA GLY A 17 -3.69 -9.37 -8.36
C GLY A 17 -3.73 -9.23 -6.84
N TRP A 18 -3.20 -8.14 -6.26
CA TRP A 18 -3.39 -7.83 -4.85
C TRP A 18 -4.75 -7.17 -4.60
N THR A 19 -5.37 -7.50 -3.47
CA THR A 19 -6.61 -6.87 -3.02
C THR A 19 -6.34 -6.04 -1.77
N VAL A 20 -6.92 -4.84 -1.69
CA VAL A 20 -6.88 -4.02 -0.47
C VAL A 20 -7.83 -4.65 0.55
N ALA A 21 -7.27 -5.23 1.62
CA ALA A 21 -8.03 -5.80 2.71
C ALA A 21 -8.42 -4.73 3.74
N VAL A 22 -7.51 -3.81 4.04
CA VAL A 22 -7.74 -2.66 4.93
C VAL A 22 -6.99 -1.44 4.41
N HIS A 23 -7.67 -0.29 4.38
CA HIS A 23 -7.06 1.03 4.33
C HIS A 23 -7.64 1.84 5.49
N ASN A 24 -6.77 2.36 6.35
CA ASN A 24 -7.19 3.09 7.54
C ASN A 24 -6.27 4.27 7.82
N ASP A 25 -6.87 5.45 7.97
CA ASP A 25 -6.19 6.62 8.49
C ASP A 25 -6.27 6.65 10.02
N TYR A 26 -5.20 7.07 10.67
CA TYR A 26 -5.17 7.18 12.13
C TYR A 26 -4.27 8.33 12.60
N ARG A 27 -4.33 8.60 13.91
CA ARG A 27 -3.48 9.59 14.56
C ARG A 27 -2.69 8.97 15.71
N LEU A 28 -1.41 9.32 15.80
CA LEU A 28 -0.53 8.96 16.90
C LEU A 28 0.18 10.22 17.39
N ASN A 29 0.02 10.56 18.68
CA ASN A 29 0.56 11.78 19.29
C ASN A 29 0.21 13.05 18.48
N GLY A 30 -1.03 13.14 18.00
CA GLY A 30 -1.54 14.27 17.23
C GLY A 30 -1.08 14.32 15.76
N LYS A 31 -0.22 13.40 15.31
CA LYS A 31 0.25 13.31 13.92
C LYS A 31 -0.60 12.33 13.12
N SER A 32 -0.96 12.69 11.89
CA SER A 32 -1.70 11.82 10.96
C SER A 32 -0.80 10.78 10.31
N TYR A 33 -1.36 9.60 10.12
CA TYR A 33 -0.76 8.45 9.44
C TYR A 33 -1.83 7.69 8.67
N THR A 34 -1.40 6.83 7.75
CA THR A 34 -2.22 5.92 6.97
C THR A 34 -1.60 4.53 6.99
N PHE A 35 -2.47 3.53 7.06
CA PHE A 35 -2.14 2.12 7.10
C PHE A 35 -2.83 1.39 5.95
N TRP A 36 -2.08 0.57 5.24
CA TRP A 36 -2.56 -0.29 4.15
C TRP A 36 -2.22 -1.74 4.42
N LEU A 37 -3.20 -2.63 4.26
CA LEU A 37 -3.04 -4.07 4.23
C LEU A 37 -3.57 -4.61 2.91
N LEU A 38 -2.73 -5.33 2.18
CA LEU A 38 -3.11 -6.03 0.96
C LEU A 38 -2.95 -7.55 1.12
N THR A 39 -3.79 -8.29 0.40
CA THR A 39 -3.78 -9.76 0.37
C THR A 39 -3.74 -10.29 -1.06
N LYS A 40 -3.06 -11.42 -1.27
CA LYS A 40 -3.01 -12.17 -2.53
C LYS A 40 -2.85 -13.66 -2.23
N GLY A 41 -3.92 -14.45 -2.38
CA GLY A 41 -3.96 -15.83 -1.93
C GLY A 41 -3.69 -15.93 -0.42
N GLU A 42 -2.73 -16.75 -0.02
CA GLU A 42 -2.31 -16.90 1.38
C GLU A 42 -1.32 -15.82 1.85
N ARG A 43 -0.90 -14.90 0.96
CA ARG A 43 0.05 -13.83 1.29
C ARG A 43 -0.69 -12.58 1.76
N CYS A 44 -0.14 -11.93 2.78
CA CYS A 44 -0.50 -10.58 3.18
C CYS A 44 0.73 -9.68 3.23
N ILE A 45 0.54 -8.40 2.96
CA ILE A 45 1.59 -7.40 3.08
C ILE A 45 1.00 -6.07 3.55
N LYS A 46 1.72 -5.42 4.46
CA LYS A 46 1.29 -4.15 5.03
C LYS A 46 2.32 -3.05 4.80
N GLY A 47 1.83 -1.82 4.72
CA GLY A 47 2.64 -0.61 4.68
C GLY A 47 1.98 0.51 5.45
N GLU A 48 2.80 1.43 5.93
CA GLU A 48 2.38 2.50 6.82
C GLU A 48 3.26 3.74 6.64
N GLY A 49 2.65 4.91 6.75
CA GLY A 49 3.36 6.17 6.54
C GLY A 49 2.51 7.37 6.89
N LYS A 50 3.06 8.58 6.70
CA LYS A 50 2.31 9.84 6.87
C LYS A 50 1.43 10.16 5.66
N THR A 51 1.66 9.49 4.53
CA THR A 51 0.91 9.64 3.28
C THR A 51 0.68 8.28 2.64
N ASP A 52 -0.35 8.16 1.80
CA ASP A 52 -0.64 6.90 1.11
C ASP A 52 0.51 6.48 0.21
N LYS A 53 1.19 7.45 -0.40
CA LYS A 53 2.41 7.22 -1.17
C LYS A 53 3.48 6.52 -0.32
N GLU A 54 3.77 7.03 0.88
CA GLU A 54 4.79 6.43 1.77
C GLU A 54 4.41 5.00 2.17
N ALA A 55 3.16 4.78 2.56
CA ALA A 55 2.69 3.45 2.95
C ALA A 55 2.73 2.45 1.79
N LEU A 56 2.27 2.86 0.60
CA LEU A 56 2.28 2.01 -0.60
C LEU A 56 3.70 1.79 -1.14
N ASP A 57 4.59 2.76 -1.05
CA ASP A 57 6.00 2.58 -1.39
C ASP A 57 6.69 1.56 -0.46
N GLU A 58 6.36 1.56 0.84
CA GLU A 58 6.85 0.52 1.76
C GLU A 58 6.41 -0.89 1.32
N ILE A 59 5.15 -1.06 0.90
CA ILE A 59 4.65 -2.32 0.35
C ILE A 59 5.43 -2.70 -0.91
N ARG A 60 5.58 -1.78 -1.86
CA ARG A 60 6.32 -2.02 -3.11
C ARG A 60 7.76 -2.46 -2.84
N GLU A 61 8.45 -1.82 -1.90
CA GLU A 61 9.81 -2.20 -1.51
C GLU A 61 9.88 -3.57 -0.83
N LYS A 62 8.91 -3.94 0.00
CA LYS A 62 8.85 -5.28 0.61
C LYS A 62 8.60 -6.38 -0.44
N LEU A 63 7.79 -6.08 -1.46
CA LEU A 63 7.55 -7.02 -2.57
C LEU A 63 8.80 -7.29 -3.39
N LYS A 64 9.63 -6.26 -3.67
CA LYS A 64 10.91 -6.43 -4.39
C LYS A 64 11.91 -7.32 -3.63
N LYS A 65 11.82 -7.35 -2.30
CA LYS A 65 12.72 -8.12 -1.42
C LYS A 65 12.21 -9.52 -1.12
N SER A 66 10.97 -9.85 -1.50
CA SER A 66 10.39 -11.16 -1.30
C SER A 66 10.64 -12.02 -2.54
N PRO A 67 11.25 -13.21 -2.43
CA PRO A 67 11.46 -14.11 -3.56
C PRO A 67 10.15 -14.60 -4.20
#